data_AF-A0A2A5NZB4-F1
#
_entry.id   AF-A0A2A5NZB4-F1
#
_cell.length_a   1.000
_cell.length_b   1.000
_cell.length_c   1.000
_cell.angle_alpha   90.00
_cell.angle_beta   90.00
_cell.angle_gamma   90.00
#
_symmetry.space_group_name_H-M   'P 1'
#
loop_
_entity.id
_entity.type
_entity.pdbx_description
1 polymer ?
#
loop_
_entity_poly.entity_id
_entity_poly.type
_entity_poly.pdbx_seq_one_letter_code
_entity_poly.pdbx_strand_id
1 'polypeptide(L)'
;MFPFPYRYLRRMWMMWYFPPPPPQYPQPQPQYQQSAQQQPQQPPAYYPPPIYYVPPPPTPMTPEMELRMLEEYKRDLEEDLRDLEEELKSVEERIKELKKMLGEGKGPGGPP
;
A
#
# COMPACT_ATOMS: atom_id res chain seq x y z
N MET A 1 10.98 15.55 15.57
CA MET A 1 9.73 14.77 15.51
C MET A 1 9.67 14.21 14.10
N PHE A 2 9.92 12.91 13.93
CA PHE A 2 10.08 12.30 12.61
C PHE A 2 8.77 12.39 11.79
N PRO A 3 8.78 12.83 10.52
CA PRO A 3 7.57 13.06 9.71
C PRO A 3 6.88 11.79 9.22
N PHE A 4 7.40 10.61 9.57
CA PHE A 4 6.89 9.28 9.21
C PHE A 4 5.35 9.09 9.24
N PRO A 5 4.59 9.54 10.27
CA PRO A 5 3.14 9.33 10.26
C PRO A 5 2.43 10.15 9.17
N TYR A 6 2.99 11.31 8.81
CA TYR A 6 2.40 12.21 7.82
C TYR A 6 2.56 11.65 6.40
N ARG A 7 3.74 11.13 6.08
CA ARG A 7 4.04 10.50 4.78
C ARG A 7 3.14 9.29 4.51
N TYR A 8 2.96 8.44 5.53
CA TYR A 8 2.09 7.27 5.46
C TYR A 8 0.60 7.64 5.33
N LEU A 9 0.10 8.55 6.17
CA LEU A 9 -1.28 9.00 6.13
C LEU A 9 -1.61 9.65 4.77
N ARG A 10 -0.68 10.44 4.23
CA ARG A 10 -0.81 11.08 2.93
C ARG A 10 -0.82 10.07 1.78
N ARG A 11 0.06 9.08 1.80
CA ARG A 11 0.06 7.96 0.83
C ARG A 11 -1.28 7.23 0.84
N MET A 12 -1.85 7.01 2.02
CA MET A 12 -3.15 6.35 2.17
C MET A 12 -4.30 7.21 1.64
N TRP A 13 -4.26 8.53 1.87
CA TRP A 13 -5.22 9.47 1.29
C TRP A 13 -5.14 9.45 -0.25
N MET A 14 -3.95 9.44 -0.84
CA MET A 14 -3.81 9.35 -2.30
C MET A 14 -4.39 8.06 -2.89
N MET A 15 -4.17 6.92 -2.24
CA MET A 15 -4.74 5.64 -2.68
C MET A 15 -6.28 5.67 -2.71
N TRP A 16 -6.89 6.46 -1.84
CA TRP A 16 -8.34 6.61 -1.77
C TRP A 16 -8.89 7.42 -2.95
N TYR A 17 -8.21 8.49 -3.35
CA TYR A 17 -8.63 9.33 -4.48
C TYR A 17 -8.20 8.78 -5.84
N PHE A 18 -7.09 8.03 -5.89
CA PHE A 18 -6.53 7.42 -7.09
C PHE A 18 -6.34 5.91 -6.85
N PRO A 19 -7.44 5.13 -6.81
CA PRO A 19 -7.34 3.70 -6.64
C PRO A 19 -6.63 3.07 -7.86
N PRO A 20 -5.78 2.05 -7.65
CA PRO A 20 -5.20 1.30 -8.76
C PRO A 20 -6.31 0.63 -9.57
N PRO A 21 -6.12 0.44 -10.89
CA PRO A 21 -7.10 -0.22 -11.73
C PRO A 21 -7.36 -1.65 -11.22
N PRO A 22 -8.62 -2.12 -11.24
CA PRO A 22 -8.95 -3.45 -10.73
C PRO A 22 -8.27 -4.53 -11.59
N PRO A 23 -7.79 -5.63 -10.96
CA PRO A 23 -7.24 -6.76 -11.70
C PRO A 23 -8.30 -7.37 -12.63
N GLN A 24 -7.93 -7.55 -13.90
CA GLN A 24 -8.76 -8.22 -14.91
C GLN A 24 -8.72 -9.73 -14.66
N TYR A 25 -9.80 -10.32 -14.15
CA TYR A 25 -9.91 -11.77 -13.99
C TYR A 25 -10.52 -12.41 -15.24
N PRO A 26 -9.99 -13.56 -15.71
CA PRO A 26 -10.62 -14.32 -16.78
C PRO A 26 -11.97 -14.89 -16.30
N GLN A 27 -13.04 -14.64 -17.06
CA GLN A 27 -14.35 -15.24 -16.81
C GLN A 27 -14.38 -16.72 -17.24
N PRO A 28 -14.75 -17.67 -16.36
CA PRO A 28 -14.98 -19.05 -16.76
C PRO A 28 -16.28 -19.18 -17.56
N GLN A 29 -16.24 -19.90 -18.70
CA GLN A 29 -17.43 -20.25 -19.47
C GLN A 29 -18.21 -21.39 -18.80
N PRO A 30 -19.56 -21.34 -18.75
CA PRO A 30 -20.35 -22.41 -18.18
C PRO A 30 -20.41 -23.63 -19.11
N GLN A 31 -19.90 -24.76 -18.61
CA GLN A 31 -20.10 -26.09 -19.19
C GLN A 31 -21.32 -26.74 -18.53
N TYR A 32 -22.38 -26.96 -19.30
CA TYR A 32 -23.57 -27.67 -18.84
C TYR A 32 -23.29 -29.17 -18.78
N GLN A 33 -23.48 -29.81 -17.61
CA GLN A 33 -23.60 -31.26 -17.48
C GLN A 33 -24.95 -31.62 -16.88
N GLN A 34 -25.75 -32.34 -17.68
CA GLN A 34 -26.92 -33.08 -17.23
C GLN A 34 -26.47 -34.38 -16.56
N SER A 35 -26.97 -34.64 -15.36
CA SER A 35 -27.34 -36.00 -14.94
C SER A 35 -28.26 -35.93 -13.72
N ALA A 36 -29.42 -36.58 -13.84
CA ALA A 36 -30.43 -36.68 -12.81
C ALA A 36 -30.24 -38.00 -12.04
N GLN A 37 -29.99 -37.91 -10.73
CA GLN A 37 -30.21 -39.02 -9.79
C GLN A 37 -30.81 -38.44 -8.50
N GLN A 38 -31.99 -38.96 -8.15
CA GLN A 38 -32.77 -38.52 -6.99
C GLN A 38 -32.12 -39.05 -5.70
N GLN A 39 -31.65 -38.12 -4.85
CA GLN A 39 -31.40 -38.35 -3.42
C GLN A 39 -32.43 -37.54 -2.60
N PRO A 40 -32.77 -37.99 -1.37
CA PRO A 40 -33.75 -37.32 -0.52
C PRO A 40 -33.33 -35.87 -0.25
N GLN A 41 -34.18 -34.93 -0.68
CA GLN A 41 -33.96 -33.50 -0.52
C GLN A 41 -34.04 -33.12 0.96
N GLN A 42 -32.88 -32.79 1.54
CA GLN A 42 -32.85 -31.90 2.69
C GLN A 42 -33.31 -30.50 2.24
N PRO A 43 -34.03 -29.74 3.08
CA PRO A 43 -34.43 -28.39 2.72
C PRO A 43 -33.16 -27.58 2.40
N PRO A 44 -33.10 -26.89 1.25
CA PRO A 44 -31.91 -26.13 0.88
C PRO A 44 -31.66 -25.06 1.95
N ALA A 45 -30.52 -25.17 2.64
CA ALA A 45 -30.03 -24.13 3.52
C ALA A 45 -29.78 -22.88 2.67
N TYR A 46 -30.68 -21.91 2.79
CA TYR A 46 -30.60 -20.64 2.09
C TYR A 46 -29.47 -19.81 2.70
N TYR A 47 -28.28 -19.94 2.15
CA TYR A 47 -27.15 -19.09 2.51
C TYR A 47 -27.34 -17.74 1.80
N PRO A 48 -27.46 -16.62 2.53
CA PRO A 48 -27.55 -15.33 1.89
C PRO A 48 -26.26 -15.08 1.10
N PRO A 49 -26.35 -14.56 -0.14
CA PRO A 49 -25.16 -14.22 -0.89
C PRO A 49 -24.34 -13.19 -0.12
N PRO A 50 -23.00 -13.28 -0.13
CA PRO A 50 -22.17 -12.27 0.50
C PRO A 50 -22.50 -10.91 -0.11
N ILE A 51 -22.94 -9.97 0.73
CA ILE A 51 -23.15 -8.58 0.34
C ILE A 51 -21.76 -7.98 0.15
N TYR A 52 -21.31 -7.92 -1.11
CA TYR A 52 -20.12 -7.16 -1.47
C TYR A 52 -20.46 -5.68 -1.40
N TYR A 53 -20.04 -5.02 -0.32
CA TYR A 53 -20.07 -3.58 -0.23
C TYR A 53 -18.95 -3.01 -1.12
N VAL A 54 -19.31 -2.60 -2.33
CA VAL A 54 -18.43 -1.83 -3.20
C VAL A 54 -18.60 -0.37 -2.81
N PRO A 55 -17.58 0.30 -2.26
CA PRO A 55 -17.68 1.72 -1.97
C PRO A 55 -17.98 2.50 -3.26
N PRO A 56 -18.84 3.53 -3.21
CA PRO A 56 -19.15 4.33 -4.39
C PRO A 56 -17.85 4.92 -4.97
N PRO A 57 -17.70 4.95 -6.30
CA PRO A 57 -16.51 5.50 -6.93
C PRO A 57 -16.39 6.99 -6.59
N PRO A 58 -15.15 7.50 -6.41
CA PRO A 58 -14.94 8.92 -6.18
C PRO A 58 -15.53 9.76 -7.32
N THR A 59 -16.11 10.91 -6.98
CA THR A 59 -16.63 11.86 -7.97
C THR A 59 -15.51 12.32 -8.90
N PRO A 60 -15.71 12.34 -10.23
CA PRO A 60 -14.69 12.79 -11.16
C PRO A 60 -14.31 14.25 -10.89
N MET A 61 -13.00 14.53 -10.82
CA MET A 61 -12.47 15.88 -10.66
C MET A 61 -12.60 16.67 -11.97
N THR A 62 -12.69 18.01 -11.89
CA THR A 62 -12.54 18.86 -13.09
C THR A 62 -11.07 18.96 -13.49
N PRO A 63 -10.74 19.26 -14.76
CA PRO A 63 -9.34 19.37 -15.21
C PRO A 63 -8.51 20.39 -14.41
N GLU A 64 -9.10 21.54 -14.03
CA GLU A 64 -8.42 22.57 -13.24
C GLU A 64 -8.15 22.08 -11.81
N MET A 65 -9.10 21.33 -11.25
CA MET A 65 -8.96 20.72 -9.93
C MET A 65 -7.87 19.64 -9.96
N GLU A 66 -7.86 18.79 -10.98
CA GLU A 66 -6.83 17.78 -11.19
C GLU A 66 -5.44 18.42 -11.30
N LEU A 67 -5.30 19.51 -12.08
CA LEU A 67 -4.03 20.21 -12.22
C LEU A 67 -3.51 20.73 -10.87
N ARG A 68 -4.36 21.36 -10.06
CA ARG A 68 -3.98 21.82 -8.71
C ARG A 68 -3.53 20.64 -7.84
N MET A 69 -4.29 19.56 -7.87
CA MET A 69 -4.01 18.36 -7.07
C MET A 69 -2.67 17.72 -7.49
N LEU A 70 -2.35 17.71 -8.79
CA LEU A 70 -1.07 17.24 -9.31
C LEU A 70 0.11 18.16 -8.96
N GLU A 71 -0.09 19.48 -8.98
CA GLU A 71 0.94 20.44 -8.55
C GLU A 71 1.26 20.31 -7.06
N GLU A 72 0.22 20.15 -6.22
CA GLU A 72 0.38 19.82 -4.80
C GLU A 72 1.06 18.46 -4.62
N TYR A 73 0.65 17.45 -5.39
CA TYR A 73 1.27 16.13 -5.34
C TYR A 73 2.77 16.18 -5.64
N LYS A 74 3.16 16.93 -6.67
CA LYS A 74 4.55 17.16 -7.04
C LYS A 74 5.32 17.84 -5.91
N ARG A 75 4.80 18.93 -5.36
CA ARG A 75 5.46 19.69 -4.28
C ARG A 75 5.78 18.79 -3.09
N ASP A 76 4.81 17.98 -2.69
CA ASP A 76 4.94 17.13 -1.53
C ASP A 76 5.90 15.96 -1.81
N LEU A 77 5.97 15.45 -3.05
CA LEU A 77 6.99 14.48 -3.44
C LEU A 77 8.40 15.09 -3.38
N GLU A 78 8.57 16.36 -3.74
CA GLU A 78 9.85 17.06 -3.63
C GLU A 78 10.25 17.27 -2.16
N GLU A 79 9.29 17.48 -1.26
CA GLU A 79 9.52 17.53 0.20
C GLU A 79 9.92 16.16 0.74
N ASP A 80 9.16 15.11 0.38
CA ASP A 80 9.45 13.73 0.72
C ASP A 80 10.86 13.32 0.29
N LEU A 81 11.32 13.78 -0.88
CA LEU A 81 12.67 13.52 -1.36
C LEU A 81 13.73 14.17 -0.47
N ARG A 82 13.56 15.45 -0.13
CA ARG A 82 14.49 16.16 0.76
C ARG A 82 14.60 15.49 2.13
N ASP A 83 13.46 15.12 2.72
CA ASP A 83 13.44 14.43 4.00
C ASP A 83 14.17 13.07 3.94
N LEU A 84 13.99 12.31 2.85
CA LEU A 84 14.71 11.04 2.66
C LEU A 84 16.22 11.24 2.50
N GLU A 85 16.63 12.29 1.78
CA GLU A 85 18.05 12.60 1.62
C GLU A 85 18.71 12.93 2.97
N GLU A 86 18.01 13.68 3.83
CA GLU A 86 18.48 13.97 5.20
C GLU A 86 18.53 12.71 6.08
N GLU A 87 17.49 11.88 6.03
CA GLU A 87 17.46 10.59 6.74
C GLU A 87 18.59 9.67 6.28
N LEU A 88 18.82 9.55 4.97
CA LEU A 88 19.91 8.77 4.39
C LEU A 88 21.26 9.27 4.89
N LYS A 89 21.49 10.58 4.87
CA LYS A 89 22.73 11.17 5.37
C LYS A 89 22.97 10.83 6.84
N SER A 90 21.94 10.91 7.68
CA SER A 90 22.05 10.53 9.10
C SER A 90 22.37 9.03 9.27
N VAL A 91 21.73 8.17 8.49
CA VAL A 91 22.00 6.72 8.49
C VAL A 91 23.44 6.44 8.04
N GLU A 92 23.92 7.11 6.99
CA GLU A 92 25.30 7.00 6.51
C GLU A 92 26.32 7.43 7.57
N GLU A 93 26.06 8.54 8.27
CA GLU A 93 26.89 9.01 9.38
C GLU A 93 26.94 7.96 10.51
N ARG A 94 25.80 7.35 10.86
CA ARG A 94 25.75 6.28 11.86
C ARG A 94 26.51 5.02 11.41
N ILE A 95 26.39 4.65 10.14
CA ILE A 95 27.17 3.54 9.57
C ILE A 95 28.67 3.85 9.64
N LYS A 96 29.08 5.08 9.32
CA LYS A 96 30.47 5.53 9.37
C LYS A 96 31.02 5.47 10.80
N GLU A 97 30.26 5.93 11.78
CA GLU A 97 30.60 5.83 13.21
C GLU A 97 30.79 4.38 13.65
N LEU A 98 29.82 3.50 13.34
CA LEU A 98 29.87 2.08 13.69
C LEU A 98 31.07 1.37 13.04
N LYS A 99 31.36 1.68 11.76
CA LYS A 99 32.54 1.16 11.07
C LYS A 99 33.84 1.60 11.74
N LYS A 100 33.92 2.85 12.22
CA LYS A 100 35.09 3.34 12.96
C LYS A 100 35.27 2.57 14.27
N MET A 101 34.20 2.39 15.04
CA MET A 101 34.24 1.62 16.30
C MET A 101 34.67 0.16 16.08
N LEU A 102 34.21 -0.45 14.97
CA LEU A 102 34.59 -1.82 14.60
C LEU A 102 36.04 -1.91 14.11
N GLY A 103 36.52 -0.93 13.35
CA GLY A 103 37.90 -0.85 12.85
C GLY A 103 38.94 -0.54 13.93
N GLU A 104 38.55 0.19 14.99
CA GLU A 104 39.40 0.49 16.15
C GLU A 104 39.48 -0.66 17.18
N GLY A 105 38.95 -1.85 16.86
CA GLY A 105 39.14 -3.06 17.67
C GLY A 105 38.43 -3.03 19.04
N LYS A 106 37.49 -2.11 19.26
CA LYS A 106 36.73 -2.04 20.52
C LYS A 106 35.40 -2.77 20.37
N GLY A 107 35.49 -4.07 20.11
CA GLY A 107 34.35 -4.98 20.27
C GLY A 107 33.96 -5.07 21.76
N PRO A 108 32.66 -5.26 22.09
CA PRO A 108 32.19 -5.45 23.47
C PRO A 108 32.61 -6.82 24.02
N GLY A 109 33.91 -7.01 24.26
CA GLY A 109 34.44 -8.29 24.77
C GLY A 109 35.96 -8.46 24.85
N GLY A 110 36.80 -7.43 24.67
CA GLY A 110 38.26 -7.59 24.83
C GLY A 110 38.68 -7.61 26.30
N PRO A 111 39.30 -8.69 26.84
CA PRO A 111 39.95 -8.65 28.15
C PRO A 111 41.36 -8.01 28.04
N PRO A 112 41.97 -7.58 29.17
CA PRO A 112 43.40 -7.26 29.20
C PRO A 112 44.27 -8.49 28.94
#